data_AF-A0A1G6F6A6-F1
#
_entry.id   AF-A0A1G6F6A6-F1
#
_cell.length_a   1.000
_cell.length_b   1.000
_cell.length_c   1.000
_cell.angle_alpha   90.00
_cell.angle_beta   90.00
_cell.angle_gamma   90.00
#
_symmetry.space_group_name_H-M   'P 1'
#
loop_
_entity.id
_entity.type
_entity.pdbx_description
1 polymer ?
#
loop_
_entity_poly.entity_id
_entity_poly.type
_entity_poly.pdbx_seq_one_letter_code
_entity_poly.pdbx_strand_id
1 'polypeptide(L)'
;MSKGELIVSIIVFMIAIALIFLAIFHFGERGYLFNNAYIYASKTQRETMNKKPYYRQSAVVFCLLSIIFIIIGLAVVLQNSILFFLEIPFFIIVIVYAIISTLKINKQNEVN
;
A
#
# COMPACT_ATOMS: atom_id res chain seq x y z
N MET A 1 -21.19 -20.30 2.09
CA MET A 1 -19.80 -20.12 1.61
C MET A 1 -19.35 -21.38 0.92
N SER A 2 -18.99 -21.29 -0.36
CA SER A 2 -18.47 -22.40 -1.16
C SER A 2 -16.99 -22.68 -0.84
N LYS A 3 -16.47 -23.84 -1.27
CA LYS A 3 -15.03 -24.16 -1.15
C LYS A 3 -14.16 -23.12 -1.88
N GLY A 4 -14.63 -22.61 -3.02
CA GLY A 4 -13.94 -21.57 -3.78
C GLY A 4 -13.86 -20.25 -3.01
N GLU A 5 -14.98 -19.80 -2.44
CA GLU A 5 -15.03 -18.58 -1.60
C GLU A 5 -14.14 -18.71 -0.36
N LEU A 6 -14.09 -19.89 0.26
CA LEU A 6 -13.17 -20.16 1.37
C LEU A 6 -11.69 -19.99 0.94
N ILE A 7 -11.30 -20.60 -0.17
CA ILE A 7 -9.93 -20.48 -0.70
C ILE A 7 -9.60 -19.03 -1.03
N VAL A 8 -10.52 -18.31 -1.68
CA VAL A 8 -10.36 -16.88 -2.02
C VAL A 8 -10.18 -16.04 -0.77
N SER A 9 -11.03 -16.20 0.24
CA SER A 9 -10.93 -15.42 1.48
C SER A 9 -9.60 -15.67 2.23
N ILE A 10 -9.12 -16.92 2.27
CA ILE A 10 -7.80 -17.24 2.87
C ILE A 10 -6.69 -16.50 2.13
N ILE A 11 -6.66 -16.55 0.81
CA ILE A 11 -5.63 -15.87 0.01
C ILE A 11 -5.69 -14.36 0.23
N VAL A 12 -6.90 -13.78 0.21
CA VAL A 12 -7.13 -12.35 0.40
C VAL A 12 -6.63 -11.88 1.77
N PHE A 13 -6.94 -12.62 2.85
CA PHE A 13 -6.44 -12.28 4.19
C PHE A 13 -4.93 -12.46 4.33
N MET A 14 -4.33 -13.47 3.68
CA MET A 14 -2.89 -13.63 3.65
C MET A 14 -2.18 -12.43 2.99
N ILE A 15 -2.75 -11.92 1.88
CA ILE A 15 -2.24 -10.70 1.23
C ILE A 15 -2.39 -9.48 2.15
N ALA A 16 -3.54 -9.32 2.81
CA ALA A 16 -3.75 -8.22 3.76
C ALA A 16 -2.72 -8.24 4.90
N ILE A 17 -2.47 -9.41 5.48
CA ILE A 17 -1.48 -9.60 6.54
C ILE A 17 -0.08 -9.22 6.04
N ALA A 18 0.31 -9.71 4.86
CA ALA A 18 1.61 -9.36 4.26
C ALA A 18 1.77 -7.84 4.06
N LEU A 19 0.72 -7.16 3.58
CA LEU A 19 0.71 -5.71 3.42
C LEU A 19 0.80 -4.96 4.74
N ILE A 20 0.15 -5.44 5.81
CA ILE A 20 0.30 -4.87 7.16
C ILE A 20 1.74 -4.98 7.65
N PHE A 21 2.37 -6.14 7.49
CA PHE A 21 3.77 -6.32 7.84
C PHE A 21 4.67 -5.36 7.06
N LEU A 22 4.48 -5.26 5.74
CA LEU A 22 5.21 -4.29 4.91
C LEU A 22 4.98 -2.85 5.38
N ALA A 23 3.74 -2.46 5.70
CA ALA A 23 3.43 -1.14 6.22
C ALA A 23 4.20 -0.85 7.53
N ILE A 24 4.21 -1.79 8.49
CA ILE A 24 4.93 -1.66 9.77
C ILE A 24 6.44 -1.49 9.53
N PHE A 25 7.03 -2.31 8.67
CA PHE A 25 8.46 -2.20 8.34
C PHE A 25 8.78 -0.87 7.66
N HIS A 26 7.96 -0.43 6.71
CA HIS A 26 8.15 0.83 5.99
C HIS A 26 7.96 2.06 6.88
N PHE A 27 7.02 2.04 7.84
CA PHE A 27 6.93 3.10 8.85
C PHE A 27 8.16 3.17 9.74
N GLY A 28 8.81 2.03 10.00
CA GLY A 28 10.09 1.96 10.70
C GLY A 28 11.31 2.27 9.82
N GLU A 29 11.12 2.64 8.54
CA GLU A 29 12.19 2.87 7.56
C GLU A 29 13.09 1.62 7.36
N ARG A 30 12.53 0.41 7.54
CA ARG A 30 13.25 -0.88 7.48
C ARG A 30 12.97 -1.64 6.18
N GLY A 31 13.95 -2.43 5.76
CA GLY A 31 13.81 -3.37 4.64
C GLY A 31 14.09 -2.75 3.27
N TYR A 32 13.49 -3.32 2.22
CA TYR A 32 13.64 -2.82 0.86
C TYR A 32 12.60 -1.72 0.58
N LEU A 33 13.03 -0.60 -0.01
CA LEU A 33 12.15 0.50 -0.35
C LEU A 33 11.33 0.20 -1.63
N PHE A 34 10.14 -0.37 -1.45
CA PHE A 34 9.13 -0.54 -2.51
C PHE A 34 8.46 0.78 -2.91
N ASN A 35 9.24 1.67 -3.51
CA ASN A 35 8.76 2.91 -4.10
C ASN A 35 9.33 3.06 -5.51
N ASN A 36 8.50 3.51 -6.46
CA ASN A 36 8.90 3.62 -7.86
C ASN A 36 10.15 4.48 -8.05
N ALA A 37 10.27 5.59 -7.32
CA ALA A 37 11.45 6.46 -7.40
C ALA A 37 12.74 5.70 -7.02
N TYR A 38 12.68 4.81 -6.01
CA TYR A 38 13.83 4.01 -5.60
C TYR A 38 14.09 2.83 -6.54
N ILE A 39 13.05 2.10 -6.94
CA ILE A 39 13.17 0.92 -7.81
C ILE A 39 13.79 1.29 -9.15
N TYR A 40 13.44 2.44 -9.73
CA TYR A 40 13.97 2.88 -11.01
C TYR A 40 15.22 3.77 -10.91
N ALA A 41 15.63 4.18 -9.72
CA ALA A 41 16.86 4.95 -9.53
C ALA A 41 18.12 4.12 -9.81
N SER A 42 19.15 4.79 -10.36
CA SER A 42 20.50 4.22 -10.49
C SER A 42 21.14 3.99 -9.12
N LYS A 43 22.24 3.21 -9.06
CA LYS A 43 22.95 2.97 -7.78
C LYS A 43 23.37 4.27 -7.09
N THR A 44 24.01 5.18 -7.82
CA THR A 44 24.43 6.48 -7.30
C THR A 44 23.25 7.33 -6.83
N GLN A 45 22.13 7.33 -7.58
CA GLN A 45 20.92 8.04 -7.16
C GLN A 45 20.33 7.44 -5.87
N ARG A 46 20.34 6.11 -5.72
CA ARG A 46 19.84 5.43 -4.50
C ARG A 46 20.72 5.71 -3.27
N GLU A 47 22.01 5.94 -3.45
CA GLU A 47 22.95 6.25 -2.35
C GLU A 47 22.73 7.66 -1.82
N THR A 48 22.46 8.63 -2.70
CA THR A 48 22.26 10.04 -2.32
C THR A 48 20.81 10.42 -2.04
N MET A 49 19.84 9.56 -2.39
CA MET A 49 18.41 9.80 -2.18
C MET A 49 18.03 9.86 -0.70
N ASN A 50 17.29 10.90 -0.31
CA ASN A 50 16.57 10.93 0.96
C ASN A 50 15.38 9.95 0.92
N LYS A 51 15.57 8.74 1.49
CA LYS A 51 14.62 7.61 1.39
C LYS A 51 13.39 7.76 2.29
N LYS A 52 13.49 8.52 3.38
CA LYS A 52 12.45 8.67 4.40
C LYS A 52 11.07 9.04 3.85
N PRO A 53 10.90 10.08 3.00
CA PRO A 53 9.60 10.40 2.42
C PRO A 53 9.00 9.26 1.60
N TYR A 54 9.83 8.55 0.83
CA TYR A 54 9.40 7.43 0.01
C TYR A 54 8.99 6.22 0.84
N TYR A 55 9.71 5.93 1.94
CA TYR A 55 9.31 4.91 2.91
C TYR A 55 7.92 5.22 3.49
N ARG A 56 7.71 6.46 3.92
CA ARG A 56 6.43 6.89 4.49
C ARG A 56 5.28 6.81 3.48
N GLN A 57 5.51 7.23 2.23
CA GLN A 57 4.52 7.12 1.16
C GLN A 57 4.13 5.64 0.94
N SER A 58 5.11 4.76 0.76
CA SER A 58 4.86 3.33 0.56
C SER A 58 4.19 2.68 1.77
N ALA A 59 4.54 3.07 2.99
CA ALA A 59 3.89 2.57 4.22
C ALA A 59 2.39 2.87 4.25
N VAL A 60 2.01 4.11 3.92
CA VAL A 60 0.60 4.53 3.88
C VAL A 60 -0.15 3.81 2.75
N VAL A 61 0.48 3.66 1.58
CA VAL A 61 -0.12 2.89 0.47
C VAL A 61 -0.36 1.43 0.87
N PHE A 62 0.62 0.76 1.49
CA PHE A 62 0.44 -0.61 1.99
C PHE A 62 -0.65 -0.72 3.05
N CYS A 63 -0.74 0.25 3.96
CA CYS A 63 -1.81 0.29 4.96
C CYS A 63 -3.19 0.38 4.30
N LEU A 64 -3.39 1.32 3.37
CA LEU A 64 -4.65 1.49 2.64
C LEU A 64 -5.01 0.25 1.81
N LEU A 65 -4.04 -0.35 1.12
CA LEU A 65 -4.25 -1.59 0.38
C LEU A 65 -4.64 -2.74 1.32
N SER A 66 -4.04 -2.85 2.50
CA SER A 66 -4.43 -3.88 3.47
C SER A 66 -5.88 -3.74 3.92
N ILE A 67 -6.36 -2.50 4.12
CA ILE A 67 -7.77 -2.22 4.44
C ILE A 67 -8.69 -2.66 3.30
N ILE A 68 -8.33 -2.35 2.05
CA ILE A 68 -9.07 -2.81 0.87
C ILE A 68 -9.18 -4.35 0.87
N PHE A 69 -8.07 -5.07 1.02
CA PHE A 69 -8.10 -6.53 1.06
C PHE A 69 -8.89 -7.08 2.24
N ILE A 70 -8.87 -6.44 3.41
CA ILE A 70 -9.72 -6.81 4.55
C ILE A 70 -11.20 -6.65 4.20
N ILE A 71 -11.59 -5.53 3.59
CA ILE A 71 -12.97 -5.27 3.15
C ILE A 71 -13.44 -6.34 2.17
N ILE A 72 -12.63 -6.66 1.15
CA ILE A 72 -12.89 -7.72 0.17
C ILE A 72 -13.06 -9.06 0.90
N GLY A 73 -12.14 -9.43 1.78
CA GLY A 73 -12.17 -10.69 2.51
C GLY A 73 -13.41 -10.82 3.39
N LEU A 74 -13.79 -9.74 4.08
CA LEU A 74 -15.00 -9.69 4.90
C LEU A 74 -16.27 -9.75 4.05
N ALA A 75 -16.31 -9.09 2.88
CA ALA A 75 -17.43 -9.17 1.95
C ALA A 75 -17.72 -10.62 1.53
N VAL A 76 -16.66 -11.38 1.23
CA VAL A 76 -16.75 -12.81 0.87
C VAL A 76 -17.21 -13.67 2.06
N VAL A 77 -16.56 -13.52 3.22
CA VAL A 77 -16.88 -14.34 4.42
C VAL A 77 -18.30 -14.09 4.92
N LEU A 78 -18.73 -12.83 4.93
CA LEU A 78 -20.06 -12.42 5.38
C LEU A 78 -21.14 -12.60 4.31
N GLN A 79 -20.76 -13.03 3.09
CA GLN A 79 -21.65 -13.13 1.93
C GLN A 79 -22.45 -11.84 1.70
N ASN A 80 -21.81 -10.70 1.94
CA ASN A 80 -22.43 -9.38 1.87
C ASN A 80 -21.76 -8.55 0.78
N SER A 81 -22.35 -8.57 -0.41
CA SER A 81 -21.83 -7.86 -1.57
C SER A 81 -21.85 -6.33 -1.41
N ILE A 82 -22.61 -5.78 -0.45
CA ILE A 82 -22.63 -4.34 -0.19
C ILE A 82 -21.26 -3.86 0.33
N LEU A 83 -20.55 -4.73 1.06
CA LEU A 83 -19.22 -4.40 1.58
C LEU A 83 -18.20 -4.15 0.47
N PHE A 84 -18.36 -4.73 -0.73
CA PHE A 84 -17.48 -4.41 -1.86
C PHE A 84 -17.53 -2.92 -2.22
N PHE A 85 -18.68 -2.26 -2.10
CA PHE A 85 -18.76 -0.82 -2.41
C PHE A 85 -17.91 0.04 -1.46
N LEU A 86 -17.57 -0.46 -0.26
CA LEU A 86 -16.70 0.25 0.67
C LEU A 86 -15.27 0.33 0.18
N GLU A 87 -14.79 -0.56 -0.69
CA GLU A 87 -13.40 -0.53 -1.17
C GLU A 87 -13.13 0.63 -2.13
N ILE A 88 -14.15 1.04 -2.90
CA ILE A 88 -14.07 2.06 -3.95
C ILE A 88 -13.48 3.38 -3.42
N PRO A 89 -14.01 3.99 -2.33
CA PRO A 89 -13.41 5.21 -1.79
C PRO A 89 -11.96 5.01 -1.33
N PHE A 90 -11.60 3.85 -0.77
CA PHE A 90 -10.20 3.60 -0.39
C PHE A 90 -9.28 3.52 -1.60
N PHE A 91 -9.71 2.91 -2.72
CA PHE A 91 -8.94 2.92 -3.96
C PHE A 91 -8.71 4.34 -4.47
N ILE A 92 -9.73 5.19 -4.44
CA ILE A 92 -9.60 6.60 -4.83
C ILE A 92 -8.60 7.31 -3.90
N ILE A 93 -8.70 7.09 -2.58
CA ILE A 93 -7.78 7.65 -1.59
C ILE A 93 -6.35 7.21 -1.86
N VAL A 94 -6.10 5.94 -2.17
CA VAL A 94 -4.76 5.42 -2.51
C VAL A 94 -4.15 6.19 -3.69
N ILE A 95 -4.90 6.34 -4.78
CA ILE A 95 -4.44 7.01 -5.99
C ILE A 95 -4.16 8.49 -5.70
N VAL A 96 -5.13 9.20 -5.12
CA VAL A 96 -5.02 10.63 -4.80
C VAL A 96 -3.86 10.88 -3.84
N TYR A 97 -3.75 10.07 -2.78
CA TYR A 97 -2.64 10.16 -1.84
C TYR A 97 -1.29 9.92 -2.51
N ALA A 98 -1.17 8.90 -3.35
CA ALA A 98 0.07 8.59 -4.05
C ALA A 98 0.51 9.75 -4.95
N ILE A 99 -0.42 10.36 -5.69
CA ILE A 99 -0.14 11.53 -6.54
C ILE A 99 0.30 12.73 -5.68
N ILE A 100 -0.52 13.13 -4.71
CA ILE A 100 -0.23 14.31 -3.86
C ILE A 100 1.09 14.14 -3.11
N SER A 101 1.33 12.94 -2.56
CA SER A 101 2.58 12.64 -1.87
C SER A 101 3.77 12.75 -2.81
N THR A 102 3.68 12.25 -4.05
CA THR A 102 4.76 12.35 -5.03
C THR A 102 5.09 13.81 -5.37
N LEU A 103 4.05 14.64 -5.61
CA LEU A 103 4.23 16.07 -5.87
C LEU A 103 4.92 16.78 -4.70
N LYS A 104 4.53 16.46 -3.47
CA LYS A 104 5.15 17.03 -2.26
C LYS A 104 6.62 16.63 -2.13
N ILE A 105 6.95 15.37 -2.40
CA ILE A 105 8.33 14.87 -2.32
C ILE A 105 9.20 15.54 -3.38
N ASN A 106 8.72 15.63 -4.62
CA ASN A 106 9.46 16.30 -5.70
C ASN A 106 9.73 17.76 -5.38
N LYS A 107 8.72 18.51 -4.92
CA LYS A 107 8.89 19.90 -4.49
C LYS A 107 9.92 20.04 -3.36
N GLN A 108 9.96 19.08 -2.42
CA GLN A 108 10.94 19.09 -1.35
C GLN A 108 12.36 18.81 -1.87
N ASN A 109 12.50 17.97 -2.89
CA ASN A 109 13.79 17.67 -3.51
C ASN A 109 14.31 18.82 -4.39
N GLU A 110 13.46 19.71 -4.91
CA GLU A 110 13.88 20.88 -5.69
C GLU A 110 14.43 22.02 -4.81
N VAL A 111 14.02 22.07 -3.53
CA VAL A 111 14.38 23.13 -2.58
C VAL A 111 15.66 22.79 -1.79
N ASN A 112 16.10 21.53 -1.80
CA ASN A 112 17.32 21.05 -1.12
C ASN A 112 18.42 20.75 -2.14
#